data_AF-A0A8H6J471-F1
#
_entry.id   AF-A0A8H6J471-F1
#
_cell.length_a   1.000
_cell.length_b   1.000
_cell.length_c   1.000
_cell.angle_alpha   90.00
_cell.angle_beta   90.00
_cell.angle_gamma   90.00
#
_symmetry.space_group_name_H-M   'P 1'
#
loop_
_entity.id
_entity.type
_entity.pdbx_description
1 polymer ?
#
loop_
_entity_poly.entity_id
_entity_poly.type
_entity_poly.pdbx_seq_one_letter_code
_entity_poly.pdbx_strand_id
1 'polypeptide(L)'
;MRVLQLLAAASGALAATFASCTAPQIATLEAAIERATNKSYAAIEHLEANPNGSEVQTTWYGEFSRERYNRVLGAFKKFAPDLATSFRYDCSCQSTAVFATIGGTYGDVRLCSVYFNEELLPPTGRHRNQWDTIIHEATHFGAVLRTTDYGYGVDYCKQFAREDPQKAVGNADNHARFAVEVPPWGP
;
A
#
# COMPACT_ATOMS: atom_id res chain seq x y z
N MET A 1 49.96 -26.92 -0.45
CA MET A 1 49.04 -26.15 -1.30
C MET A 1 47.66 -26.18 -0.65
N ARG A 2 47.32 -25.17 0.17
CA ARG A 2 46.01 -25.07 0.84
C ARG A 2 45.05 -24.35 -0.10
N VAL A 3 44.03 -25.06 -0.58
CA VAL A 3 42.93 -24.47 -1.35
C VAL A 3 42.00 -23.80 -0.33
N LEU A 4 42.01 -22.46 -0.26
CA LEU A 4 40.95 -21.71 0.40
C LEU A 4 39.71 -21.78 -0.51
N GLN A 5 38.69 -22.54 -0.11
CA GLN A 5 37.37 -22.41 -0.69
C GLN A 5 36.73 -21.15 -0.13
N LEU A 6 36.51 -20.14 -0.98
CA LEU A 6 35.60 -19.04 -0.67
C LEU A 6 34.17 -19.59 -0.66
N LEU A 7 33.57 -19.69 0.52
CA LEU A 7 32.12 -19.76 0.67
C LEU A 7 31.56 -18.37 0.36
N ALA A 8 31.07 -18.17 -0.85
CA ALA A 8 30.16 -17.07 -1.14
C ALA A 8 28.83 -17.40 -0.44
N ALA A 9 28.56 -16.76 0.70
CA ALA A 9 27.21 -16.71 1.23
C ALA A 9 26.37 -15.93 0.22
N ALA A 10 25.51 -16.64 -0.52
CA ALA A 10 24.41 -16.00 -1.21
C ALA A 10 23.48 -15.45 -0.11
N SER A 11 23.70 -14.20 0.29
CA SER A 11 22.68 -13.41 0.93
C SER A 11 21.56 -13.26 -0.11
N GLY A 12 20.63 -14.21 -0.12
CA GLY A 12 19.39 -14.05 -0.85
C GLY A 12 18.76 -12.78 -0.32
N ALA A 13 18.80 -11.71 -1.10
CA ALA A 13 18.07 -10.50 -0.78
C ALA A 13 16.61 -10.92 -0.59
N LEU A 14 16.03 -10.61 0.58
CA LEU A 14 14.60 -10.77 0.78
C LEU A 14 13.91 -9.89 -0.27
N ALA A 15 13.19 -10.53 -1.18
CA ALA A 15 12.45 -9.89 -2.25
C ALA A 15 11.01 -10.39 -2.20
N ALA A 16 10.08 -9.53 -2.62
CA ALA A 16 8.69 -9.90 -2.80
C ALA A 16 8.59 -11.21 -3.60
N THR A 17 7.67 -12.08 -3.19
CA THR A 17 7.45 -13.37 -3.86
C THR A 17 6.17 -13.35 -4.68
N PHE A 18 6.18 -14.04 -5.81
CA PHE A 18 5.04 -14.08 -6.73
C PHE A 18 4.53 -15.53 -6.86
N ALA A 19 3.22 -15.70 -6.77
CA ALA A 19 2.56 -17.00 -6.91
C ALA A 19 1.46 -16.91 -7.98
N SER A 20 1.38 -17.92 -8.86
CA SER A 20 0.36 -18.00 -9.91
C SER A 20 0.36 -16.80 -10.87
N CYS A 21 1.45 -16.04 -10.94
CA CYS A 21 1.59 -14.87 -11.80
C CYS A 21 2.38 -15.22 -13.07
N THR A 22 1.90 -14.76 -14.22
CA THR A 22 2.64 -14.80 -15.48
C THR A 22 3.77 -13.76 -15.49
N ALA A 23 4.75 -13.90 -16.38
CA ALA A 23 5.86 -12.94 -16.48
C ALA A 23 5.39 -11.47 -16.71
N PRO A 24 4.38 -11.18 -17.57
CA PRO A 24 3.85 -9.81 -17.68
C PRO A 24 3.19 -9.29 -16.40
N GLN A 25 2.49 -10.15 -15.66
CA GLN A 25 1.88 -9.78 -14.38
C GLN A 25 2.95 -9.47 -13.33
N ILE A 26 4.05 -10.24 -13.30
CA ILE A 26 5.19 -9.98 -12.41
C ILE A 26 5.80 -8.61 -12.73
N ALA A 27 6.09 -8.31 -13.99
CA ALA A 27 6.64 -7.00 -14.38
C ALA A 27 5.71 -5.84 -13.98
N THR A 28 4.39 -6.02 -14.14
CA THR A 28 3.39 -5.04 -13.69
C THR A 28 3.43 -4.84 -12.18
N LEU A 29 3.52 -5.94 -11.42
CA LEU A 29 3.57 -5.89 -9.96
C LEU A 29 4.89 -5.29 -9.46
N GLU A 30 6.03 -5.62 -10.04
CA GLU A 30 7.32 -5.05 -9.65
C GLU A 30 7.29 -3.52 -9.72
N ALA A 31 6.79 -2.96 -10.82
CA ALA A 31 6.63 -1.51 -10.97
C ALA A 31 5.64 -0.92 -9.95
N ALA A 32 4.51 -1.59 -9.72
CA ALA A 32 3.51 -1.14 -8.75
C ALA A 32 4.04 -1.20 -7.30
N ILE A 33 4.77 -2.25 -6.94
CA ILE A 33 5.37 -2.48 -5.63
C ILE A 33 6.46 -1.47 -5.35
N GLU A 34 7.37 -1.23 -6.30
CA GLU A 34 8.41 -0.20 -6.18
C GLU A 34 7.78 1.15 -5.85
N ARG A 35 6.74 1.53 -6.62
CA ARG A 35 6.06 2.79 -6.40
C ARG A 35 5.27 2.85 -5.10
N ALA A 36 4.55 1.80 -4.75
CA ALA A 36 3.83 1.71 -3.47
C ALA A 36 4.81 1.86 -2.30
N THR A 37 5.98 1.24 -2.39
CA THR A 37 7.07 1.34 -1.41
C THR A 37 7.57 2.77 -1.28
N ASN A 38 7.95 3.40 -2.40
CA ASN A 38 8.43 4.78 -2.42
C ASN A 38 7.39 5.78 -1.88
N LYS A 39 6.12 5.63 -2.29
CA LYS A 39 5.02 6.49 -1.83
C LYS A 39 4.67 6.25 -0.36
N SER A 40 4.86 5.04 0.15
CA SER A 40 4.71 4.75 1.57
C SER A 40 5.82 5.38 2.42
N TYR A 41 7.07 5.37 1.93
CA TYR A 41 8.15 6.12 2.59
C TYR A 41 7.94 7.63 2.55
N ALA A 42 7.52 8.18 1.40
CA ALA A 42 7.15 9.59 1.32
C ALA A 42 6.03 9.96 2.31
N ALA A 43 5.03 9.09 2.48
CA ALA A 43 3.99 9.25 3.50
C ALA A 43 4.57 9.27 4.93
N ILE A 44 5.54 8.40 5.24
CA ILE A 44 6.26 8.42 6.54
C ILE A 44 6.98 9.75 6.73
N GLU A 45 7.80 10.17 5.75
CA GLU A 45 8.57 11.42 5.79
C GLU A 45 7.65 12.63 5.97
N HIS A 46 6.53 12.68 5.25
CA HIS A 46 5.54 13.76 5.35
C HIS A 46 4.90 13.81 6.73
N LEU A 47 4.53 12.65 7.30
CA LEU A 47 3.98 12.58 8.65
C LEU A 47 5.01 13.10 9.66
N GLU A 48 6.25 12.60 9.62
CA GLU A 48 7.33 12.97 10.53
C GLU A 48 7.71 14.47 10.45
N ALA A 49 7.68 15.05 9.26
CA ALA A 49 7.90 16.48 9.05
C ALA A 49 6.72 17.35 9.56
N ASN A 50 5.54 16.77 9.74
CA ASN A 50 4.32 17.47 10.14
C ASN A 50 3.67 16.84 11.39
N PRO A 51 4.36 16.86 12.55
CA PRO A 51 3.93 16.15 13.76
C PRO A 51 2.71 16.76 14.46
N ASN A 52 2.23 17.91 14.00
CA ASN A 52 1.06 18.62 14.53
C ASN A 52 -0.06 18.80 13.49
N GLY A 53 -0.06 17.99 12.42
CA GLY A 53 -1.02 18.14 11.33
C GLY A 53 -0.43 18.79 10.09
N SER A 54 -1.05 18.53 8.95
CA SER A 54 -0.86 19.25 7.69
C SER A 54 -2.17 19.27 6.92
N GLU A 55 -2.30 20.14 5.93
CA GLU A 55 -3.50 20.21 5.09
C GLU A 55 -3.81 18.86 4.39
N VAL A 56 -2.77 18.16 3.93
CA VAL A 56 -2.92 16.82 3.33
C VAL A 56 -3.42 15.80 4.35
N GLN A 57 -2.90 15.81 5.58
CA GLN A 57 -3.41 14.92 6.63
C GLN A 57 -4.87 15.24 6.97
N THR A 58 -5.23 16.51 7.13
CA THR A 58 -6.59 16.90 7.51
C THR A 58 -7.61 16.65 6.40
N THR A 59 -7.18 16.73 5.13
CA THR A 59 -8.01 16.38 3.98
C THR A 59 -8.45 14.91 3.99
N TRP A 60 -7.56 14.00 4.41
CA TRP A 60 -7.81 12.56 4.31
C TRP A 60 -8.14 11.89 5.64
N TYR A 61 -7.86 12.53 6.78
CA TYR A 61 -8.10 11.95 8.11
C TYR A 61 -8.88 12.87 9.05
N GLY A 62 -9.30 14.05 8.59
CA GLY A 62 -10.07 15.00 9.38
C GLY A 62 -9.22 15.82 10.34
N GLU A 63 -9.88 16.48 11.30
CA GLU A 63 -9.19 17.29 12.32
C GLU A 63 -8.03 16.51 12.97
N PHE A 64 -6.91 17.19 13.19
CA PHE A 64 -5.72 16.56 13.73
C PHE A 64 -5.98 15.96 15.11
N SER A 65 -5.55 14.71 15.29
CA SER A 65 -5.47 14.05 16.58
C SER A 65 -4.14 13.32 16.67
N ARG A 66 -3.40 13.53 17.76
CA ARG A 66 -2.11 12.89 18.00
C ARG A 66 -2.23 11.36 18.04
N GLU A 67 -3.33 10.83 18.57
CA GLU A 67 -3.59 9.39 18.61
C GLU A 67 -3.77 8.82 17.20
N ARG A 68 -4.65 9.42 16.39
CA ARG A 68 -4.89 8.99 15.00
C ARG A 68 -3.63 9.13 14.15
N TYR A 69 -2.92 10.25 14.29
CA TYR A 69 -1.64 10.49 13.64
C TYR A 69 -0.63 9.37 13.95
N ASN A 70 -0.45 9.03 15.23
CA ASN A 70 0.49 7.97 15.64
C ASN A 70 0.09 6.60 15.07
N ARG A 71 -1.21 6.30 15.00
CA ARG A 71 -1.71 5.06 14.38
C ARG A 71 -1.39 5.01 12.89
N VAL A 72 -1.65 6.08 12.15
CA VAL A 72 -1.35 6.16 10.70
C VAL A 72 0.16 6.06 10.45
N LEU A 73 0.98 6.81 11.19
CA LEU A 73 2.44 6.75 11.07
C LEU A 73 2.98 5.35 11.38
N GLY A 74 2.50 4.73 12.47
CA GLY A 74 2.88 3.37 12.84
C GLY A 74 2.50 2.34 11.77
N ALA A 75 1.34 2.51 11.13
CA ALA A 75 0.88 1.67 10.04
C ALA A 75 1.83 1.73 8.84
N PHE A 76 2.09 2.93 8.31
CA PHE A 76 3.01 3.08 7.16
C PHE A 76 4.41 2.54 7.49
N LYS A 77 4.95 2.85 8.67
CA LYS A 77 6.25 2.30 9.13
C LYS A 77 6.26 0.77 9.22
N LYS A 78 5.11 0.15 9.49
CA LYS A 78 5.00 -1.30 9.61
C LYS A 78 5.08 -1.98 8.24
N PHE A 79 4.28 -1.56 7.27
CA PHE A 79 4.19 -2.29 5.99
C PHE A 79 5.15 -1.79 4.91
N ALA A 80 5.54 -0.51 4.91
CA ALA A 80 6.41 0.05 3.86
C ALA A 80 7.69 -0.77 3.59
N PRO A 81 8.49 -1.17 4.60
CA PRO A 81 9.69 -1.98 4.36
C PRO A 81 9.39 -3.40 3.84
N ASP A 82 8.18 -3.90 4.09
CA ASP A 82 7.80 -5.28 3.82
C ASP A 82 7.23 -5.47 2.39
N LEU A 83 6.70 -4.40 1.78
CA LEU A 83 6.04 -4.44 0.46
C LEU A 83 6.91 -5.09 -0.63
N ALA A 84 8.19 -4.70 -0.71
CA ALA A 84 9.13 -5.17 -1.72
C ALA A 84 10.02 -6.34 -1.26
N THR A 85 9.91 -6.76 0.00
CA THR A 85 10.87 -7.70 0.60
C THR A 85 10.22 -8.95 1.19
N SER A 86 9.12 -8.81 1.92
CA SER A 86 8.51 -9.88 2.72
C SER A 86 7.12 -10.27 2.21
N PHE A 87 6.45 -9.40 1.47
CA PHE A 87 5.11 -9.66 0.96
C PHE A 87 5.11 -10.71 -0.16
N ARG A 88 4.01 -11.44 -0.25
CA ARG A 88 3.70 -12.41 -1.30
C ARG A 88 2.50 -11.90 -2.10
N TYR A 89 2.62 -11.92 -3.42
CA TYR A 89 1.60 -11.47 -4.36
C TYR A 89 1.10 -12.67 -5.17
N ASP A 90 -0.17 -13.01 -5.02
CA ASP A 90 -0.80 -14.20 -5.61
C ASP A 90 -1.82 -13.80 -6.70
N CYS A 91 -1.53 -14.14 -7.96
CA CYS A 91 -2.37 -13.78 -9.11
C CYS A 91 -3.45 -14.85 -9.45
N SER A 92 -3.75 -15.79 -8.54
CA SER A 92 -4.72 -16.86 -8.80
C SER A 92 -6.17 -16.40 -8.89
N CYS A 93 -6.52 -15.22 -8.38
CA CYS A 93 -7.91 -14.74 -8.42
C CYS A 93 -8.36 -14.38 -9.85
N GLN A 94 -9.51 -14.90 -10.27
CA GLN A 94 -10.06 -14.67 -11.61
C GLN A 94 -11.23 -13.68 -11.62
N SER A 95 -11.47 -12.94 -10.53
CA SER A 95 -12.55 -11.95 -10.48
C SER A 95 -12.32 -10.83 -11.49
N THR A 96 -13.39 -10.42 -12.16
CA THR A 96 -13.44 -9.26 -13.05
C THR A 96 -14.02 -8.01 -12.39
N ALA A 97 -14.45 -8.11 -11.12
CA ALA A 97 -15.11 -7.03 -10.38
C ALA A 97 -14.37 -6.59 -9.11
N VAL A 98 -13.44 -7.41 -8.61
CA VAL A 98 -12.63 -7.14 -7.41
C VAL A 98 -11.18 -7.04 -7.87
N PHE A 99 -10.47 -5.96 -7.54
CA PHE A 99 -9.08 -5.78 -7.97
C PHE A 99 -8.10 -6.62 -7.14
N ALA A 100 -8.20 -6.54 -5.82
CA ALA A 100 -7.34 -7.28 -4.91
C ALA A 100 -8.09 -7.56 -3.60
N THR A 101 -7.51 -8.45 -2.78
CA THR A 101 -7.90 -8.73 -1.40
C THR A 101 -6.67 -9.19 -0.63
N ILE A 102 -6.64 -9.07 0.70
CA ILE A 102 -5.65 -9.78 1.52
C ILE A 102 -5.97 -11.27 1.68
N GLY A 103 -4.92 -12.08 1.86
CA GLY A 103 -5.00 -13.46 2.33
C GLY A 103 -5.13 -13.57 3.85
N GLY A 104 -4.97 -14.78 4.38
CA GLY A 104 -5.11 -15.05 5.83
C GLY A 104 -3.87 -14.70 6.66
N THR A 105 -2.73 -14.48 6.02
CA THR A 105 -1.43 -14.22 6.67
C THR A 105 -0.96 -12.83 6.32
N TYR A 106 -0.31 -12.15 7.28
CA TYR A 106 0.30 -10.84 7.03
C TYR A 106 1.23 -10.87 5.81
N GLY A 107 1.02 -9.93 4.89
CA GLY A 107 1.80 -9.80 3.67
C GLY A 107 1.37 -10.68 2.51
N ASP A 108 0.32 -11.51 2.66
CA ASP A 108 -0.26 -12.27 1.54
C ASP A 108 -1.31 -11.41 0.84
N VAL A 109 -1.01 -10.91 -0.36
CA VAL A 109 -1.91 -10.09 -1.18
C VAL A 109 -2.36 -10.90 -2.38
N ARG A 110 -3.67 -11.02 -2.58
CA ARG A 110 -4.25 -11.72 -3.72
C ARG A 110 -4.75 -10.73 -4.76
N LEU A 111 -4.21 -10.81 -5.97
CA LEU A 111 -4.54 -9.95 -7.10
C LEU A 111 -5.48 -10.71 -8.03
N CYS A 112 -6.54 -10.04 -8.44
CA CYS A 112 -7.54 -10.60 -9.35
C CYS A 112 -7.29 -10.16 -10.78
N SER A 113 -7.85 -10.89 -11.75
CA SER A 113 -7.63 -10.63 -13.18
C SER A 113 -7.86 -9.17 -13.61
N VAL A 114 -8.87 -8.48 -13.06
CA VAL A 114 -9.17 -7.07 -13.37
C VAL A 114 -8.11 -6.08 -12.88
N TYR A 115 -7.26 -6.43 -11.92
CA TYR A 115 -6.12 -5.59 -11.51
C TYR A 115 -5.17 -5.27 -12.67
N PHE A 116 -5.01 -6.23 -13.58
CA PHE A 116 -4.14 -6.12 -14.75
C PHE A 116 -4.82 -5.47 -15.95
N ASN A 117 -6.08 -5.05 -15.83
CA ASN A 117 -6.77 -4.29 -16.86
C ASN A 117 -6.48 -2.80 -16.67
N GLU A 118 -5.53 -2.26 -17.44
CA GLU A 118 -5.09 -0.86 -17.33
C GLU A 118 -6.17 0.17 -17.70
N GLU A 119 -7.22 -0.21 -18.44
CA GLU A 119 -8.35 0.67 -18.71
C GLU A 119 -9.21 0.90 -17.45
N LEU A 120 -9.28 -0.12 -16.57
CA LEU A 120 -10.05 -0.09 -15.32
C LEU A 120 -9.20 0.29 -14.11
N LEU A 121 -7.93 -0.10 -14.13
CA LEU A 121 -6.95 0.16 -13.08
C LEU A 121 -5.63 0.59 -13.71
N PRO A 122 -5.48 1.88 -14.04
CA PRO A 122 -4.26 2.37 -14.67
C PRO A 122 -3.04 2.12 -13.76
N PRO A 123 -1.83 2.05 -14.33
CA PRO A 123 -0.62 1.84 -13.53
C PRO A 123 -0.35 3.01 -12.58
N THR A 124 -0.79 4.22 -12.94
CA THR A 124 -0.53 5.46 -12.20
C THR A 124 -1.73 6.41 -12.32
N GLY A 125 -1.83 7.38 -11.42
CA GLY A 125 -2.86 8.42 -11.50
C GLY A 125 -3.12 9.07 -10.15
N ARG A 126 -4.01 10.07 -10.14
CA ARG A 126 -4.49 10.71 -8.90
C ARG A 126 -5.59 9.91 -8.20
N HIS A 127 -6.23 9.01 -8.93
CA HIS A 127 -7.32 8.18 -8.46
C HIS A 127 -7.05 6.71 -8.81
N ARG A 128 -7.74 5.80 -8.10
CA ARG A 128 -7.61 4.32 -8.10
C ARG A 128 -6.69 3.76 -9.21
N ASN A 129 -5.54 3.23 -8.82
CA ASN A 129 -4.51 2.70 -9.70
C ASN A 129 -3.82 1.47 -9.08
N GLN A 130 -2.91 0.84 -9.82
CA GLN A 130 -2.28 -0.42 -9.39
C GLN A 130 -1.52 -0.27 -8.07
N TRP A 131 -0.67 0.75 -7.94
CA TRP A 131 0.17 0.90 -6.75
C TRP A 131 -0.62 1.41 -5.52
N ASP A 132 -1.63 2.26 -5.71
CA ASP A 132 -2.48 2.74 -4.59
C ASP A 132 -3.35 1.59 -4.03
N THR A 133 -3.70 0.62 -4.88
CA THR A 133 -4.38 -0.62 -4.48
C THR A 133 -3.48 -1.48 -3.58
N ILE A 134 -2.16 -1.54 -3.81
CA ILE A 134 -1.26 -2.29 -2.92
C ILE A 134 -1.23 -1.67 -1.50
N ILE A 135 -1.19 -0.34 -1.40
CA ILE A 135 -1.22 0.36 -0.11
C ILE A 135 -2.57 0.13 0.58
N HIS A 136 -3.68 0.19 -0.18
CA HIS A 136 -5.02 -0.10 0.30
C HIS A 136 -5.06 -1.48 0.99
N GLU A 137 -4.66 -2.54 0.28
CA GLU A 137 -4.64 -3.90 0.82
C GLU A 137 -3.70 -4.04 2.03
N ALA A 138 -2.54 -3.41 2.02
CA ALA A 138 -1.59 -3.46 3.14
C ALA A 138 -2.21 -2.96 4.46
N THR A 139 -3.16 -2.02 4.40
CA THR A 139 -3.84 -1.51 5.61
C THR A 139 -4.87 -2.47 6.21
N HIS A 140 -5.42 -3.41 5.42
CA HIS A 140 -6.41 -4.37 5.88
C HIS A 140 -5.83 -5.40 6.85
N PHE A 141 -4.52 -5.64 6.81
CA PHE A 141 -3.92 -6.61 7.71
C PHE A 141 -4.11 -6.21 9.18
N GLY A 142 -4.48 -7.19 10.00
CA GLY A 142 -4.70 -7.00 11.44
C GLY A 142 -3.46 -6.49 12.19
N ALA A 143 -2.26 -6.84 11.69
CA ALA A 143 -0.99 -6.37 12.23
C ALA A 143 -0.66 -4.90 11.89
N VAL A 144 -1.47 -4.24 11.05
CA VAL A 144 -1.28 -2.87 10.57
C VAL A 144 -2.36 -1.97 11.15
N LEU A 145 -3.56 -1.96 10.56
CA LEU A 145 -4.68 -1.13 11.02
C LEU A 145 -6.00 -1.90 11.10
N ARG A 146 -6.10 -3.04 10.41
CA ARG A 146 -7.36 -3.77 10.23
C ARG A 146 -8.46 -2.85 9.68
N THR A 147 -8.12 -2.08 8.65
CA THR A 147 -9.07 -1.19 7.97
C THR A 147 -10.23 -2.00 7.39
N THR A 148 -11.36 -1.33 7.23
CA THR A 148 -12.56 -1.81 6.54
C THR A 148 -12.74 -1.00 5.26
N ASP A 149 -13.49 -1.53 4.31
CA ASP A 149 -13.96 -0.78 3.15
C ASP A 149 -15.29 -0.10 3.43
N TYR A 150 -15.25 0.99 4.18
CA TYR A 150 -16.45 1.78 4.47
C TYR A 150 -16.99 2.50 3.24
N GLY A 151 -16.13 2.78 2.26
CA GLY A 151 -16.48 3.42 0.99
C GLY A 151 -15.23 3.69 0.16
N TYR A 152 -15.43 3.82 -1.16
CA TYR A 152 -14.35 4.02 -2.12
C TYR A 152 -14.50 5.33 -2.88
N GLY A 153 -13.38 5.96 -3.20
CA GLY A 153 -13.32 7.19 -3.98
C GLY A 153 -13.20 8.44 -3.13
N VAL A 154 -12.76 9.52 -3.79
CA VAL A 154 -12.40 10.79 -3.15
C VAL A 154 -13.53 11.37 -2.30
N ASP A 155 -14.76 11.33 -2.81
CA ASP A 155 -15.89 11.97 -2.15
C ASP A 155 -16.23 11.29 -0.82
N TYR A 156 -16.29 9.95 -0.80
CA TYR A 156 -16.49 9.19 0.44
C TYR A 156 -15.32 9.36 1.40
N CYS A 157 -14.07 9.28 0.93
CA CYS A 157 -12.90 9.47 1.78
C CYS A 157 -12.89 10.85 2.47
N LYS A 158 -13.19 11.91 1.71
CA LYS A 158 -13.30 13.28 2.25
C LYS A 158 -14.54 13.45 3.14
N GLN A 159 -15.64 12.78 2.83
CA GLN A 159 -16.83 12.77 3.68
C GLN A 159 -16.49 12.16 5.04
N PHE A 160 -15.86 10.97 5.07
CA PHE A 160 -15.45 10.34 6.33
C PHE A 160 -14.49 11.25 7.09
N ALA A 161 -13.50 11.86 6.43
CA ALA A 161 -12.59 12.80 7.10
C ALA A 161 -13.33 13.97 7.77
N ARG A 162 -14.39 14.50 7.16
CA ARG A 162 -15.18 15.60 7.71
C ARG A 162 -16.14 15.19 8.82
N GLU A 163 -16.82 14.05 8.64
CA GLU A 163 -17.96 13.65 9.48
C GLU A 163 -17.57 12.66 10.59
N ASP A 164 -16.62 11.77 10.31
CA ASP A 164 -16.15 10.74 11.23
C ASP A 164 -14.65 10.43 10.98
N PRO A 165 -13.73 11.23 11.55
CA PRO A 165 -12.30 11.01 11.45
C PRO A 165 -11.81 9.62 11.88
N GLN A 166 -12.55 8.92 12.76
CA GLN A 166 -12.21 7.55 13.14
C GLN A 166 -12.55 6.57 12.02
N LYS A 167 -13.69 6.77 11.35
CA LYS A 167 -14.04 6.03 10.13
C LYS A 167 -13.06 6.29 9.00
N ALA A 168 -12.55 7.52 8.85
CA ALA A 168 -11.52 7.84 7.87
C ALA A 168 -10.23 7.04 8.11
N VAL A 169 -9.69 7.02 9.35
CA VAL A 169 -8.54 6.18 9.72
C VAL A 169 -8.87 4.68 9.73
N GLY A 170 -10.15 4.33 9.79
CA GLY A 170 -10.63 2.97 9.64
C GLY A 170 -10.85 2.53 8.19
N ASN A 171 -10.77 3.43 7.20
CA ASN A 171 -11.07 3.14 5.80
C ASN A 171 -9.79 2.92 4.98
N ALA A 172 -9.69 1.82 4.25
CA ALA A 172 -8.47 1.52 3.48
C ALA A 172 -8.22 2.55 2.36
N ASP A 173 -9.26 2.99 1.65
CA ASP A 173 -9.10 3.96 0.56
C ASP A 173 -8.62 5.34 1.05
N ASN A 174 -8.90 5.73 2.30
CA ASN A 174 -8.35 6.98 2.86
C ASN A 174 -6.82 6.95 2.92
N HIS A 175 -6.20 5.80 3.17
CA HIS A 175 -4.74 5.64 3.26
C HIS A 175 -4.10 5.64 1.88
N ALA A 176 -4.72 4.95 0.92
CA ALA A 176 -4.32 5.00 -0.48
C ALA A 176 -4.36 6.44 -1.01
N ARG A 177 -5.45 7.18 -0.74
CA ARG A 177 -5.57 8.59 -1.15
C ARG A 177 -4.55 9.48 -0.46
N PHE A 178 -4.31 9.29 0.83
CA PHE A 178 -3.27 10.03 1.53
C PHE A 178 -1.89 9.79 0.89
N ALA A 179 -1.53 8.54 0.58
CA ALA A 179 -0.24 8.23 -0.05
C ALA A 179 -0.12 8.80 -1.47
N VAL A 180 -1.20 8.75 -2.27
CA VAL A 180 -1.29 9.44 -3.57
C VAL A 180 -1.07 10.94 -3.41
N GLU A 181 -1.62 11.51 -2.33
CA GLU A 181 -1.67 12.95 -2.15
C GLU A 181 -0.54 13.56 -1.30
N VAL A 182 0.43 12.75 -0.89
CA VAL A 182 1.67 13.20 -0.29
C VAL A 182 2.70 13.47 -1.40
N PRO A 183 3.40 14.63 -1.43
CA PRO A 183 4.50 14.85 -2.37
C PRO A 183 5.64 13.81 -2.24
N PRO A 184 6.43 13.56 -3.30
CA PRO A 184 6.36 14.18 -4.61
C PRO A 184 5.20 13.66 -5.48
N TRP A 185 4.73 14.54 -6.36
CA TRP A 185 3.72 14.26 -7.38
C TRP A 185 4.42 13.92 -8.69
N GLY A 186 4.17 12.75 -9.25
CA GLY A 186 4.80 12.34 -10.50
C GLY A 186 4.73 10.83 -10.70
N PRO A 187 4.98 10.34 -11.92
CA PRO A 187 5.20 8.92 -12.17
C PRO A 187 6.29 8.34 -11.26
#